data_AF-A0A444W1X0-F1
#
_entry.id   AF-A0A444W1X0-F1
#
_cell.length_a   1.000
_cell.length_b   1.000
_cell.length_c   1.000
_cell.angle_alpha   90.00
_cell.angle_beta   90.00
_cell.angle_gamma   90.00
#
_symmetry.space_group_name_H-M   'P 1'
#
loop_
_entity.id
_entity.type
_entity.pdbx_description
1 polymer ?
#
loop_
_entity_poly.entity_id
_entity_poly.type
_entity_poly.pdbx_seq_one_letter_code
_entity_poly.pdbx_strand_id
1 'polypeptide(L)'
;MKYLKIEDNKGYYIKDATAPTNWVEIDQIEKDDLLNLLDHATSNDFELDAYEENLLGNKAHQIIYKHIAEKFTTFLTNKDRFKDEAENLFKTALEKYQ
;
A
#
# COMPACT_ATOMS: atom_id res chain seq x y z
N MET A 1 2.03 -7.88 4.66
CA MET A 1 0.58 -8.24 4.73
C MET A 1 -0.14 -7.52 3.61
N LYS A 2 -1.01 -8.21 2.88
CA LYS A 2 -1.70 -7.63 1.72
C LYS A 2 -2.91 -6.79 2.16
N TYR A 3 -2.94 -5.52 1.76
CA TYR A 3 -4.00 -4.57 2.08
C TYR A 3 -4.89 -4.22 0.89
N LEU A 4 -4.37 -4.35 -0.33
CA LEU A 4 -5.14 -4.22 -1.56
C LEU A 4 -4.97 -5.47 -2.40
N LYS A 5 -6.09 -5.99 -2.91
CA LYS A 5 -6.10 -7.14 -3.81
C LYS A 5 -7.06 -6.94 -4.97
N ILE A 6 -6.81 -7.65 -6.06
CA ILE A 6 -7.75 -7.77 -7.18
C ILE A 6 -8.23 -9.23 -7.21
N GLU A 7 -9.55 -9.42 -7.16
CA GLU A 7 -10.18 -10.75 -7.15
C GLU A 7 -11.54 -10.67 -7.85
N ASP A 8 -11.94 -11.71 -8.58
CA ASP A 8 -13.25 -11.78 -9.25
C ASP A 8 -13.63 -10.52 -10.06
N ASN A 9 -12.68 -9.99 -10.84
CA ASN A 9 -12.85 -8.76 -11.62
C ASN A 9 -13.09 -7.47 -10.81
N LYS A 10 -12.80 -7.48 -9.52
CA LYS A 10 -13.04 -6.37 -8.58
C LYS A 10 -11.80 -6.09 -7.73
N GLY A 11 -11.56 -4.81 -7.49
CA GLY A 11 -10.59 -4.36 -6.50
C GLY A 11 -11.19 -4.40 -5.10
N TYR A 12 -10.40 -4.84 -4.12
CA TYR A 12 -10.76 -4.86 -2.70
C TYR A 12 -9.67 -4.25 -1.83
N TYR A 13 -10.07 -3.73 -0.68
CA TYR A 13 -9.18 -3.28 0.38
C TYR A 13 -9.57 -3.86 1.74
N ILE A 14 -8.61 -3.95 2.67
CA ILE A 14 -8.88 -4.27 4.07
C ILE A 14 -9.19 -2.98 4.83
N LYS A 15 -10.40 -2.88 5.36
CA LYS A 15 -10.82 -1.74 6.20
C LYS A 15 -10.20 -1.79 7.60
N ASP A 16 -10.01 -2.99 8.13
CA ASP A 16 -9.50 -3.19 9.49
C ASP A 16 -8.43 -4.29 9.49
N ALA A 17 -7.17 -3.92 9.78
CA ALA A 17 -6.05 -4.85 9.78
C ALA A 17 -6.14 -5.94 10.86
N THR A 18 -6.95 -5.74 11.91
CA THR A 18 -7.20 -6.76 12.93
C THR A 18 -8.17 -7.85 12.45
N ALA A 19 -8.92 -7.58 11.38
CA ALA A 19 -9.83 -8.50 10.71
C ALA A 19 -9.42 -8.74 9.24
N PRO A 20 -8.34 -9.51 8.97
CA PRO A 20 -7.79 -9.76 7.63
C PRO A 20 -8.74 -10.43 6.62
N THR A 21 -9.90 -10.91 7.08
CA THR A 21 -10.93 -11.53 6.24
C THR A 21 -11.96 -10.52 5.74
N ASN A 22 -11.98 -9.29 6.28
CA ASN A 22 -12.98 -8.28 5.95
C ASN A 22 -12.53 -7.42 4.76
N TRP A 23 -12.67 -7.98 3.56
CA TRP A 23 -12.40 -7.31 2.31
C TRP A 23 -13.62 -6.50 1.87
N VAL A 24 -13.40 -5.22 1.61
CA VAL A 24 -14.44 -4.29 1.13
C VAL A 24 -14.11 -3.89 -0.30
N GLU A 25 -15.12 -3.74 -1.15
CA GLU A 25 -14.95 -3.30 -2.53
C GLU A 25 -14.31 -1.91 -2.58
N ILE A 26 -13.32 -1.75 -3.46
CA ILE A 26 -12.55 -0.50 -3.58
C ILE A 26 -13.42 0.71 -3.96
N ASP A 27 -14.60 0.51 -4.55
CA ASP A 27 -15.51 1.60 -4.89
C ASP A 27 -16.16 2.24 -3.65
N GLN A 28 -16.25 1.49 -2.55
CA GLN A 28 -16.79 1.95 -1.26
C GLN A 28 -15.73 2.55 -0.34
N ILE A 29 -14.54 2.87 -0.86
CA ILE A 29 -13.47 3.42 -0.04
C ILE A 29 -13.78 4.88 0.34
N GLU A 30 -13.73 5.17 1.63
CA GLU A 30 -13.91 6.53 2.15
C GLU A 30 -12.59 7.15 2.60
N LYS A 31 -12.65 8.44 2.98
CA LYS A 31 -11.48 9.18 3.45
C LYS A 31 -10.84 8.53 4.68
N ASP A 32 -11.64 8.12 5.66
CA ASP A 32 -11.14 7.47 6.88
C ASP A 32 -10.46 6.13 6.57
N ASP A 33 -10.98 5.37 5.61
CA ASP A 33 -10.38 4.11 5.17
C ASP A 33 -9.00 4.34 4.54
N LEU A 34 -8.86 5.37 3.71
CA LEU A 34 -7.56 5.77 3.14
C LEU A 34 -6.55 6.17 4.21
N LEU A 35 -6.99 6.89 5.26
CA LEU A 35 -6.12 7.28 6.36
C LEU A 35 -5.66 6.07 7.17
N ASN A 36 -6.55 5.10 7.42
CA ASN A 36 -6.19 3.85 8.09
C ASN A 36 -5.18 3.04 7.26
N LEU A 37 -5.40 2.91 5.94
CA LEU A 37 -4.44 2.24 5.06
C LEU A 37 -3.08 2.95 5.06
N LEU A 38 -3.05 4.27 5.12
CA LEU A 38 -1.81 5.05 5.20
C LEU A 38 -1.06 4.82 6.52
N ASP A 39 -1.78 4.73 7.64
CA ASP A 39 -1.19 4.41 8.94
C ASP A 39 -0.52 3.02 8.90
N HIS A 40 -1.23 2.03 8.34
CA HIS A 40 -0.69 0.69 8.14
C HIS A 40 0.50 0.66 7.18
N ALA A 41 0.49 1.44 6.10
CA ALA A 41 1.62 1.56 5.17
C ALA A 41 2.86 2.18 5.83
N THR A 42 2.65 3.02 6.85
CA THR A 42 3.74 3.67 7.59
C THR A 42 4.32 2.74 8.65
N SER A 43 3.46 2.03 9.40
CA SER A 43 3.87 1.24 10.57
C SER A 43 4.24 -0.22 10.26
N ASN A 44 3.65 -0.81 9.22
CA ASN A 44 3.75 -2.24 8.93
C ASN A 44 4.28 -2.51 7.51
N ASP A 45 4.50 -3.80 7.25
CA ASP A 45 4.81 -4.34 5.93
C ASP A 45 3.51 -4.37 5.09
N PHE A 46 3.40 -3.42 4.16
CA PHE A 46 2.19 -3.18 3.38
C PHE A 46 2.38 -3.67 1.96
N GLU A 47 1.60 -4.67 1.57
CA GLU A 47 1.63 -5.25 0.24
C GLU A 47 0.33 -4.95 -0.50
N LEU A 48 0.42 -4.84 -1.82
CA LEU A 48 -0.71 -4.64 -2.72
C LEU A 48 -0.52 -5.41 -4.03
N ASP A 49 -1.62 -5.84 -4.65
CA ASP A 49 -1.57 -6.36 -6.03
C ASP A 49 -1.33 -5.23 -7.03
N ALA A 50 -0.49 -5.50 -8.02
CA ALA A 50 -0.23 -4.57 -9.12
C ALA A 50 -1.53 -4.28 -9.89
N TYR A 51 -1.69 -3.03 -10.32
CA TYR A 51 -2.83 -2.66 -11.14
C TYR A 51 -2.74 -3.37 -12.51
N GLU A 52 -3.77 -4.14 -12.85
CA GLU A 52 -3.97 -4.71 -14.18
C GLU A 52 -5.39 -4.43 -14.67
N GLU A 53 -5.51 -3.68 -15.77
CA GLU A 53 -6.80 -3.26 -16.33
C GLU A 53 -7.69 -4.44 -16.70
N ASN A 54 -7.09 -5.53 -17.20
CA ASN A 54 -7.81 -6.74 -17.61
C ASN A 54 -8.39 -7.53 -16.43
N LEU A 55 -7.91 -7.29 -15.20
CA LEU A 55 -8.39 -7.95 -13.99
C LEU A 55 -9.50 -7.15 -13.29
N LEU A 56 -9.90 -6.00 -13.83
CA LEU A 56 -10.93 -5.14 -13.26
C LEU A 56 -12.04 -4.92 -14.29
N GLY A 57 -13.21 -5.51 -14.05
CA GLY A 57 -14.32 -5.52 -15.01
C GLY A 57 -15.07 -4.20 -15.11
N ASN A 58 -14.96 -3.33 -14.11
CA ASN A 58 -15.65 -2.03 -14.06
C ASN A 58 -14.66 -0.86 -14.05
N LYS A 59 -14.94 0.16 -14.87
CA LYS A 59 -14.17 1.42 -14.95
C LYS A 59 -14.01 2.13 -13.61
N ALA A 60 -15.01 2.07 -12.72
CA ALA A 60 -14.91 2.68 -11.40
C ALA A 60 -13.78 2.03 -10.58
N HIS A 61 -13.77 0.70 -10.50
CA HIS A 61 -12.71 -0.02 -9.80
C HIS A 61 -11.36 0.19 -10.48
N GLN A 62 -11.30 0.23 -11.82
CA GLN A 62 -10.06 0.54 -12.54
C GLN A 62 -9.48 1.89 -12.13
N ILE A 63 -10.27 2.95 -12.17
CA ILE A 63 -9.81 4.31 -11.85
C ILE A 63 -9.39 4.41 -10.38
N ILE A 64 -10.22 3.93 -9.46
CA ILE A 64 -9.99 4.06 -8.02
C ILE A 64 -8.78 3.20 -7.61
N TYR A 65 -8.77 1.93 -8.01
CA TYR A 65 -7.68 1.01 -7.67
C TYR A 65 -6.35 1.49 -8.24
N LYS A 66 -6.32 1.90 -9.52
CA LYS A 66 -5.10 2.45 -10.15
C LYS A 66 -4.54 3.62 -9.35
N HIS A 67 -5.37 4.61 -9.06
CA HIS A 67 -4.93 5.82 -8.38
C HIS A 67 -4.40 5.55 -6.96
N ILE A 68 -5.06 4.65 -6.23
CA ILE A 68 -4.64 4.25 -4.88
C ILE A 68 -3.32 3.45 -4.97
N ALA A 69 -3.28 2.42 -5.81
CA ALA A 69 -2.10 1.57 -5.99
C ALA A 69 -0.86 2.39 -6.40
N GLU A 70 -0.99 3.33 -7.34
CA GLU A 70 0.11 4.22 -7.75
C GLU A 70 0.62 5.09 -6.60
N LYS A 71 -0.29 5.68 -5.80
CA LYS A 71 0.10 6.49 -4.64
C LYS A 71 0.80 5.67 -3.56
N PHE A 72 0.24 4.52 -3.19
CA PHE A 72 0.83 3.66 -2.17
C PHE A 72 2.16 3.08 -2.63
N THR A 73 2.29 2.65 -3.89
CA THR A 73 3.57 2.19 -4.44
C THR A 73 4.63 3.28 -4.38
N THR A 74 4.27 4.51 -4.77
CA THR A 74 5.19 5.66 -4.70
C THR A 74 5.60 5.95 -3.26
N PHE A 75 4.66 5.92 -2.32
CA PHE A 75 4.91 6.12 -0.90
C PHE A 75 5.86 5.06 -0.31
N LEU A 76 5.60 3.78 -0.60
CA LEU A 76 6.41 2.66 -0.10
C LEU A 76 7.82 2.70 -0.67
N THR A 77 7.99 2.97 -1.96
CA THR A 77 9.31 3.14 -2.57
C THR A 77 10.10 4.28 -1.91
N ASN A 78 9.45 5.41 -1.63
CA ASN A 78 10.10 6.52 -0.95
C ASN A 78 10.48 6.18 0.50
N LYS A 79 9.60 5.47 1.21
CA LYS A 79 9.86 4.99 2.58
C LYS A 79 11.07 4.06 2.62
N ASP A 80 11.11 3.09 1.71
CA ASP A 80 12.21 2.14 1.60
C ASP A 80 13.53 2.86 1.31
N ARG A 81 13.53 3.79 0.34
CA ARG A 81 14.69 4.64 0.04
C ARG A 81 15.16 5.45 1.23
N PHE A 82 14.24 6.07 1.97
CA PHE A 82 14.59 6.84 3.17
C PHE A 82 15.23 5.96 4.25
N LYS A 83 14.71 4.74 4.43
CA LYS A 83 15.26 3.77 5.38
C LYS A 83 16.67 3.34 4.98
N ASP A 84 16.88 3.01 3.70
CA ASP A 84 18.20 2.64 3.17
C ASP A 84 19.22 3.79 3.30
N GLU A 85 18.81 5.02 2.98
CA GLU A 85 19.64 6.22 3.16
C GLU A 85 20.04 6.43 4.63
N ALA A 86 19.09 6.23 5.57
CA ALA A 86 19.36 6.33 7.00
C ALA A 86 20.31 5.22 7.49
N GLU A 87 20.08 3.97 7.09
CA GLU A 87 20.94 2.83 7.46
C GLU A 87 22.37 3.02 6.94
N ASN A 88 22.52 3.47 5.68
CA ASN A 88 23.83 3.77 5.11
C ASN A 88 24.54 4.94 5.81
N LEU A 89 23.81 5.99 6.20
CA LEU A 89 24.35 7.11 6.98
C LEU A 89 24.86 6.63 8.35
N PHE A 90 24.07 5.82 9.06
CA PHE A 90 24.46 5.27 10.35
C PHE A 90 25.67 4.35 10.25
N LYS A 91 25.71 3.48 9.23
CA LYS A 91 26.83 2.59 8.97
C LYS A 91 28.12 3.37 8.72
N THR A 92 28.06 4.37 7.85
CA THR A 92 29.18 5.28 7.55
C THR A 92 29.65 6.03 8.80
N ALA A 93 28.73 6.47 9.66
CA ALA A 93 29.06 7.14 10.90
C ALA A 93 29.76 6.21 11.90
N LEU A 94 29.27 4.97 12.07
CA LEU A 94 29.90 3.97 12.94
C LEU A 94 31.31 3.59 12.47
N GLU A 95 31.52 3.44 11.16
CA GLU A 95 32.85 3.16 10.59
C GLU A 95 33.86 4.29 10.86
N LYS A 96 33.42 5.53 11.07
CA LYS A 96 34.29 6.66 11.43
C LYS A 96 34.68 6.72 12.91
N TYR A 97 33.98 5.97 13.77
CA TYR A 97 34.31 5.86 15.20
C TYR A 97 35.12 4.59 15.53
N GLN A 98 35.34 3.71 14.54
CA GLN A 98 36.30 2.60 14.59
C GLN A 98 37.69 3.07 14.14
#